data_AF-A0A523R9T4-F1
#
_entry.id   AF-A0A523R9T4-F1
#
_cell.length_a   1.000
_cell.length_b   1.000
_cell.length_c   1.000
_cell.angle_alpha   90.00
_cell.angle_beta   90.00
_cell.angle_gamma   90.00
#
_symmetry.space_group_name_H-M   'P 1'
#
loop_
_entity.id
_entity.type
_entity.pdbx_description
1 polymer ?
#
loop_
_entity_poly.entity_id
_entity_poly.type
_entity_poly.pdbx_seq_one_letter_code
_entity_poly.pdbx_strand_id
1 'polypeptide(L)'
;MSYSEPKELIRAKQLIDEYKLDEAEQLIKSFEEKGGHTLHDIVLCCLLKCELLCERGLLEDSVKLAEQTYKESLGLGNNLLSVDILLIMALALLRMGQGHTDKAHDIIEQGEELLKTLTLELPAEY
;
A
#
# COMPACT_ATOMS: atom_id res chain seq x y z
N MET A 1 12.57 19.11 0.45
CA MET A 1 12.72 18.41 -0.84
C MET A 1 11.33 17.89 -1.20
N SER A 2 10.77 18.26 -2.35
CA SER A 2 9.43 17.79 -2.72
C SER A 2 9.51 16.31 -3.10
N TYR A 3 8.78 15.46 -2.38
CA TYR A 3 8.57 14.05 -2.73
C TYR A 3 7.74 14.00 -4.01
N SER A 4 8.39 14.09 -5.16
CA SER A 4 7.75 13.74 -6.42
C SER A 4 7.72 12.23 -6.47
N GLU A 5 6.56 11.62 -6.27
CA GLU A 5 6.36 10.19 -6.51
C GLU A 5 6.96 9.80 -7.88
N PRO A 6 7.55 8.60 -8.00
CA PRO A 6 8.11 8.16 -9.26
C PRO A 6 7.01 8.12 -10.31
N LYS A 7 7.21 8.81 -11.44
CA LYS A 7 6.22 8.88 -12.54
C LYS A 7 5.75 7.50 -13.01
N GLU A 8 6.62 6.50 -12.88
CA GLU A 8 6.33 5.10 -13.21
C GLU A 8 5.33 4.48 -12.25
N LEU A 9 5.46 4.72 -10.94
CA LEU A 9 4.52 4.21 -9.93
C LEU A 9 3.17 4.92 -10.04
N ILE A 10 3.16 6.23 -10.29
CA ILE A 10 1.91 6.98 -10.58
C ILE A 10 1.21 6.35 -11.79
N ARG A 11 1.97 6.05 -12.86
CA ARG A 11 1.40 5.45 -14.07
C ARG A 11 0.95 4.00 -13.82
N ALA A 12 1.70 3.22 -13.05
CA ALA A 12 1.33 1.86 -12.69
C ALA A 12 -0.01 1.85 -11.93
N LYS A 13 -0.20 2.77 -10.96
CA LYS A 13 -1.47 2.92 -10.24
C LYS A 13 -2.65 3.17 -11.20
N GLN A 14 -2.50 4.13 -12.12
CA GLN A 14 -3.54 4.40 -13.13
C GLN A 14 -3.86 3.18 -13.99
N LEU A 15 -2.85 2.38 -14.35
CA LEU A 15 -3.07 1.15 -15.12
C LEU A 15 -3.79 0.08 -14.31
N ILE A 16 -3.51 -0.04 -13.00
CA ILE A 16 -4.27 -0.91 -12.09
C ILE A 16 -5.74 -0.46 -12.05
N ASP A 17 -5.99 0.84 -11.87
CA ASP A 17 -7.35 1.40 -11.86
C ASP A 17 -8.10 1.18 -13.20
N GLU A 18 -7.37 1.19 -14.32
CA GLU A 18 -7.89 0.87 -15.66
C GLU A 18 -7.98 -0.66 -15.94
N TYR A 19 -7.65 -1.50 -14.96
CA TYR A 19 -7.58 -2.98 -15.06
C TYR A 19 -6.60 -3.50 -16.14
N LYS A 20 -5.60 -2.68 -16.48
CA LYS A 20 -4.49 -3.01 -17.39
C LYS A 20 -3.33 -3.63 -16.61
N LEU A 21 -3.62 -4.77 -15.98
CA LEU A 21 -2.75 -5.35 -14.94
C LEU A 21 -1.38 -5.77 -15.48
N ASP A 22 -1.28 -6.28 -16.71
CA ASP A 22 0.00 -6.72 -17.28
C ASP A 22 0.94 -5.54 -17.57
N GLU A 23 0.38 -4.41 -18.01
CA GLU A 23 1.13 -3.19 -18.29
C GLU A 23 1.59 -2.52 -16.98
N ALA A 24 0.74 -2.55 -15.95
CA ALA A 24 1.12 -2.12 -14.60
C ALA A 24 2.27 -2.97 -14.05
N GLU A 25 2.19 -4.30 -14.20
CA GLU A 25 3.24 -5.22 -13.74
C GLU A 25 4.58 -4.94 -14.42
N GLN A 26 4.57 -4.67 -15.73
CA GLN A 26 5.78 -4.33 -16.47
C GLN A 26 6.42 -3.03 -15.98
N LEU A 27 5.61 -2.00 -15.68
CA LEU A 27 6.13 -0.75 -15.12
C LEU A 27 6.72 -0.92 -13.72
N ILE A 28 6.05 -1.71 -12.87
CA ILE A 28 6.54 -2.03 -11.52
C ILE A 28 7.89 -2.75 -11.60
N LYS A 29 8.01 -3.77 -12.47
CA LYS A 29 9.28 -4.48 -12.69
C LYS A 29 10.39 -3.56 -13.17
N SER A 30 10.10 -2.71 -14.16
CA SER A 30 11.07 -1.74 -14.68
C SER A 30 11.50 -0.75 -13.61
N PHE A 31 10.58 -0.33 -12.75
CA PHE A 31 10.91 0.49 -11.59
C PHE A 31 11.86 -0.26 -10.65
N GLU A 32 11.53 -1.47 -10.20
CA GLU A 32 12.36 -2.28 -9.29
C GLU A 32 13.80 -2.48 -9.81
N GLU A 33 13.97 -2.72 -11.12
CA GLU A 33 15.28 -2.96 -11.75
C GLU A 33 16.22 -1.74 -11.73
N LYS A 34 15.69 -0.51 -11.69
CA LYS A 34 16.51 0.72 -11.75
C LYS A 34 17.36 0.95 -10.50
N GLY A 35 16.94 0.40 -9.36
CA GLY A 35 17.60 0.61 -8.07
C GLY A 35 17.69 2.07 -7.63
N GLY A 36 18.36 2.32 -6.50
CA GLY A 36 18.57 3.68 -5.97
C GLY A 36 17.31 4.35 -5.40
N HIS A 37 16.28 3.56 -5.10
CA HIS A 37 14.98 4.02 -4.63
C HIS A 37 15.00 4.40 -3.14
N THR A 38 14.18 5.37 -2.78
CA THR A 38 13.97 5.70 -1.36
C THR A 38 13.09 4.65 -0.69
N LEU A 39 13.10 4.60 0.65
CA LEU A 39 12.17 3.74 1.41
C LEU A 39 10.71 4.04 1.04
N HIS A 40 10.39 5.31 0.81
CA HIS A 40 9.04 5.71 0.39
C HIS A 40 8.66 5.07 -0.95
N ASP A 41 9.56 5.12 -1.93
CA ASP A 41 9.28 4.54 -3.25
C ASP A 41 9.17 3.02 -3.20
N ILE A 42 9.99 2.37 -2.35
CA ILE A 42 9.93 0.92 -2.12
C ILE A 42 8.58 0.53 -1.52
N VAL A 43 8.15 1.25 -0.47
CA VAL A 43 6.87 1.00 0.21
C VAL A 43 5.70 1.22 -0.75
N LEU A 44 5.72 2.31 -1.52
CA LEU A 44 4.69 2.59 -2.54
C LEU A 44 4.68 1.51 -3.64
N CYS A 45 5.85 1.08 -4.12
CA CYS A 45 5.96 0.01 -5.10
C CYS A 45 5.36 -1.31 -4.57
N CYS A 46 5.67 -1.69 -3.33
CA CYS A 46 5.10 -2.88 -2.71
C CYS A 46 3.58 -2.76 -2.48
N LEU A 47 3.05 -1.58 -2.15
CA LEU A 47 1.62 -1.32 -2.08
C LEU A 47 0.93 -1.60 -3.43
N LEU A 48 1.46 -1.06 -4.53
CA LEU A 48 0.92 -1.31 -5.87
C LEU A 48 1.01 -2.79 -6.27
N LYS A 49 2.04 -3.51 -5.82
CA LYS A 49 2.13 -4.96 -5.99
C LYS A 49 1.03 -5.69 -5.20
N CYS A 50 0.72 -5.26 -3.99
CA CYS A 50 -0.41 -5.82 -3.22
C CYS A 50 -1.73 -5.61 -3.95
N GLU A 51 -1.98 -4.41 -4.46
CA GLU A 51 -3.17 -4.11 -5.27
C GLU A 51 -3.25 -5.01 -6.51
N LEU A 52 -2.15 -5.16 -7.24
CA LEU A 52 -2.08 -6.03 -8.41
C LEU A 52 -2.35 -7.51 -8.08
N LEU A 53 -1.82 -8.00 -6.97
CA LEU A 53 -2.09 -9.36 -6.49
C LEU A 53 -3.57 -9.53 -6.11
N CYS A 54 -4.17 -8.53 -5.46
CA CYS A 54 -5.60 -8.51 -5.14
C CYS A 54 -6.48 -8.58 -6.38
N GLU A 55 -6.19 -7.77 -7.40
CA GLU A 55 -6.94 -7.75 -8.64
C GLU A 55 -6.75 -9.03 -9.47
N ARG A 56 -5.63 -9.74 -9.29
CA ARG A 56 -5.41 -11.08 -9.87
C ARG A 56 -5.99 -12.23 -9.05
N GLY A 57 -6.62 -11.96 -7.91
CA GLY A 57 -7.14 -12.99 -7.01
C GLY A 57 -6.07 -13.77 -6.24
N LEU A 58 -4.81 -13.32 -6.26
CA LEU A 58 -3.69 -13.88 -5.50
C LEU A 58 -3.69 -13.31 -4.06
N LEU A 59 -4.81 -13.51 -3.37
CA LEU A 59 -5.12 -12.82 -2.12
C LEU A 59 -4.12 -13.16 -1.01
N GLU A 60 -3.72 -14.43 -0.87
CA GLU A 60 -2.80 -14.86 0.19
C GLU A 60 -1.43 -14.22 0.05
N ASP A 61 -0.95 -14.12 -1.19
CA ASP A 61 0.32 -13.49 -1.50
C ASP A 61 0.23 -11.98 -1.26
N SER A 62 -0.92 -11.36 -1.57
CA SER A 62 -1.17 -9.96 -1.23
C SER A 62 -1.11 -9.72 0.28
N VAL A 63 -1.71 -10.58 1.11
CA VAL A 63 -1.67 -10.44 2.57
C VAL A 63 -0.24 -10.60 3.09
N LYS A 64 0.49 -11.62 2.64
CA LYS A 64 1.88 -11.84 3.06
C LYS A 64 2.78 -10.66 2.70
N LEU A 65 2.62 -10.12 1.49
CA LEU A 65 3.38 -8.95 1.05
C LEU A 65 3.00 -7.73 1.88
N ALA A 66 1.70 -7.45 2.05
CA ALA A 66 1.22 -6.31 2.83
C ALA A 66 1.69 -6.37 4.29
N GLU A 67 1.72 -7.54 4.93
CA GLU A 67 2.24 -7.71 6.29
C GLU A 67 3.74 -7.35 6.39
N GLN A 68 4.53 -7.68 5.38
CA GLN A 68 5.95 -7.34 5.32
C GLN A 68 6.13 -5.83 5.07
N THR A 69 5.44 -5.30 4.06
CA THR A 69 5.50 -3.88 3.68
C THR A 69 5.00 -2.98 4.80
N TYR A 70 4.00 -3.40 5.57
CA TYR A 70 3.52 -2.65 6.74
C TYR A 70 4.65 -2.42 7.74
N LYS A 71 5.40 -3.47 8.10
CA LYS A 71 6.54 -3.35 9.03
C LYS A 71 7.63 -2.41 8.52
N GLU A 72 7.92 -2.46 7.22
CA GLU A 72 8.88 -1.54 6.58
C GLU A 72 8.36 -0.10 6.57
N SER A 73 7.07 0.08 6.31
CA SER A 73 6.43 1.40 6.25
C SER A 73 6.45 2.14 7.59
N LEU A 74 6.49 1.42 8.73
CA LEU A 74 6.65 2.06 10.05
C LEU A 74 7.97 2.82 10.17
N GLY A 75 9.00 2.44 9.39
CA GLY A 75 10.27 3.16 9.30
C GLY A 75 10.16 4.53 8.63
N LEU A 76 9.07 4.83 7.93
CA LEU A 76 8.78 6.15 7.35
C LEU A 76 8.18 7.13 8.39
N GLY A 77 7.88 6.66 9.61
CA GLY A 77 7.20 7.45 10.63
C GLY A 77 5.73 7.70 10.28
N ASN A 78 5.21 8.87 10.64
CA ASN A 78 3.82 9.26 10.37
C ASN A 78 3.59 9.46 8.86
N ASN A 79 3.09 8.42 8.19
CA ASN A 79 2.78 8.43 6.77
C ASN A 79 1.47 7.69 6.47
N LEU A 80 0.77 8.09 5.40
CA LEU A 80 -0.48 7.47 5.00
C LEU A 80 -0.31 6.10 4.32
N LEU A 81 0.88 5.79 3.77
CA LEU A 81 1.10 4.50 3.09
C LEU A 81 0.93 3.33 4.05
N SER A 82 1.32 3.48 5.31
CA SER A 82 1.07 2.47 6.35
C SER A 82 -0.42 2.16 6.51
N VAL A 83 -1.30 3.17 6.39
CA VAL A 83 -2.76 2.99 6.42
C VAL A 83 -3.24 2.32 5.14
N ASP A 84 -2.77 2.76 3.98
CA ASP A 84 -3.13 2.17 2.69
C ASP A 84 -2.76 0.67 2.63
N ILE A 85 -1.62 0.29 3.22
CA ILE A 85 -1.19 -1.11 3.33
C ILE A 85 -2.13 -1.93 4.23
N LEU A 86 -2.59 -1.36 5.35
CA LEU A 86 -3.56 -2.02 6.21
C LEU A 86 -4.90 -2.20 5.47
N LEU A 87 -5.33 -1.20 4.71
CA LEU A 87 -6.55 -1.25 3.91
C LEU A 87 -6.49 -2.35 2.83
N ILE A 88 -5.40 -2.45 2.07
CA ILE A 88 -5.28 -3.50 1.05
C ILE A 88 -5.22 -4.89 1.69
N MET A 89 -4.58 -5.03 2.86
CA MET A 89 -4.53 -6.28 3.61
C MET A 89 -5.92 -6.70 4.10
N ALA A 90 -6.69 -5.77 4.66
CA ALA A 90 -8.08 -6.01 5.07
C ALA A 90 -8.96 -6.37 3.87
N LEU A 91 -8.82 -5.66 2.75
CA LEU A 91 -9.55 -5.95 1.51
C LEU A 91 -9.24 -7.38 1.00
N ALA A 92 -7.97 -7.76 0.98
CA ALA A 92 -7.55 -9.10 0.58
C ALA A 92 -8.19 -10.18 1.47
N LEU A 93 -8.15 -9.99 2.79
CA LEU A 93 -8.77 -10.90 3.77
C LEU A 93 -10.29 -11.02 3.58
N LEU A 94 -10.98 -9.91 3.36
CA LEU A 94 -12.43 -9.92 3.10
C LEU A 94 -12.78 -10.64 1.79
N ARG A 95 -11.94 -10.50 0.76
CA ARG A 95 -12.11 -11.20 -0.52
C ARG A 95 -11.83 -12.72 -0.42
N MET A 96 -11.04 -13.19 0.56
CA MET A 96 -10.79 -14.63 0.78
C MET A 96 -12.04 -15.37 1.29
N GLY A 97 -13.02 -14.65 1.85
CA GLY A 97 -14.28 -15.22 2.31
C GLY A 97 -14.30 -15.56 3.79
N GLN A 98 -15.05 -16.60 4.16
CA GLN A 98 -15.39 -16.91 5.54
C GLN A 98 -14.15 -17.30 6.37
N GLY A 99 -14.07 -16.81 7.61
CA GLY A 99 -12.99 -17.11 8.56
C GLY A 99 -11.90 -16.02 8.67
N HIS A 100 -11.91 -15.02 7.80
CA HIS A 100 -10.94 -13.92 7.81
C HIS A 100 -11.53 -12.57 8.27
N THR A 101 -12.83 -12.51 8.56
CA THR A 101 -13.54 -11.28 8.94
C THR A 101 -13.01 -10.69 10.24
N ASP A 102 -12.77 -11.51 11.27
CA ASP A 102 -12.25 -11.04 12.55
C ASP A 102 -10.85 -10.42 12.37
N LYS A 103 -9.97 -11.10 11.62
CA LYS A 103 -8.63 -10.56 11.30
C LYS A 103 -8.71 -9.27 10.49
N ALA A 104 -9.63 -9.18 9.53
CA ALA A 104 -9.84 -7.96 8.75
C ALA A 104 -10.33 -6.81 9.65
N HIS A 105 -11.21 -7.10 10.60
CA HIS A 105 -11.69 -6.12 11.58
C HIS A 105 -10.54 -5.60 12.46
N ASP A 106 -9.71 -6.49 13.02
CA ASP A 106 -8.53 -6.09 13.81
C ASP A 106 -7.56 -5.20 13.02
N ILE A 107 -7.39 -5.47 11.72
CA ILE A 107 -6.54 -4.66 10.83
C ILE A 107 -7.15 -3.29 10.56
N ILE A 108 -8.48 -3.22 10.39
CA ILE A 108 -9.19 -1.95 10.21
C ILE A 108 -9.05 -1.10 11.48
N GLU A 109 -9.25 -1.67 12.66
CA GLU A 109 -9.05 -0.96 13.93
C GLU A 109 -7.62 -0.43 14.08
N GLN A 110 -6.61 -1.23 13.70
CA GLN A 110 -5.22 -0.77 13.67
C GLN A 110 -5.02 0.43 12.72
N GLY A 111 -5.65 0.40 11.55
CA GLY A 111 -5.62 1.51 10.60
C GLY A 111 -6.28 2.78 11.15
N GLU A 112 -7.40 2.64 11.85
CA GLU A 112 -8.09 3.75 12.51
C GLU A 112 -7.24 4.37 13.64
N GLU A 113 -6.62 3.55 14.48
CA GLU A 113 -5.70 4.04 15.51
C GLU A 113 -4.50 4.77 14.91
N LEU A 114 -3.94 4.25 13.80
CA LEU A 114 -2.87 4.92 13.09
C LEU A 114 -3.32 6.26 12.49
N LEU A 115 -4.53 6.33 11.92
CA LEU A 115 -5.09 7.60 11.44
C LEU A 115 -5.24 8.65 12.55
N LYS A 116 -5.56 8.24 13.78
CA LYS A 116 -5.62 9.15 14.94
C LYS A 116 -4.26 9.72 15.33
N THR A 117 -3.16 9.03 15.05
CA THR A 117 -1.81 9.58 15.29
C THR A 117 -1.35 10.49 14.15
N LEU A 118 -1.98 10.38 12.97
CA LEU A 118 -1.71 11.22 11.80
C LEU A 118 -2.42 12.59 11.84
N THR A 119 -3.31 12.85 12.81
CA THR A 119 -3.99 14.16 12.90
C THR A 119 -2.98 15.30 13.07
N LEU A 120 -3.04 16.19 12.07
CA LEU A 120 -2.34 17.46 11.89
C LEU A 120 -2.10 18.24 13.18
N GLU A 121 -0.87 18.74 13.36
CA GLU A 121 -0.68 20.06 13.95
C GLU A 121 -1.59 21.04 13.18
N LEU A 122 -2.79 21.31 13.70
CA LEU A 122 -3.57 22.46 13.25
C LEU A 122 -2.64 23.67 13.46
N PRO A 123 -2.30 24.45 12.42
CA PRO A 123 -1.58 25.69 12.64
C PRO A 123 -2.43 26.51 13.60
N ALA A 124 -1.87 26.82 14.77
CA ALA A 124 -2.53 27.65 15.76
C ALA A 124 -3.14 28.86 15.05
N GLU A 125 -4.46 29.04 15.22
CA GLU A 125 -5.22 30.14 14.63
C GLU A 125 -4.46 31.46 14.89
N TYR A 126 -4.07 32.15 13.81
CA TYR A 126 -3.43 33.46 13.84
C TYR A 126 -4.45 34.58 14.11
#